data_AF-A0A7S4CIN4-F1
#
_entry.id   AF-A0A7S4CIN4-F1
#
_cell.length_a   1.000
_cell.length_b   1.000
_cell.length_c   1.000
_cell.angle_alpha   90.00
_cell.angle_beta   90.00
_cell.angle_gamma   90.00
#
_symmetry.space_group_name_H-M   'P 1'
#
loop_
_entity.id
_entity.type
_entity.pdbx_description
1 polymer ?
#
loop_
_entity_poly.entity_id
_entity_poly.type
_entity_poly.pdbx_seq_one_letter_code
_entity_poly.pdbx_strand_id
1 'polypeptide(L)'
;RMAGSAVLVHCFCGISRSATVVLAYLMWEYQFTLNDAMMFLQFRRPRVNPNHGFMSILQAYDDELEPYRRNLGMGTGDYQLDAGLQTPITGEAGGVYPHMH
;
A
#
# COMPACT_ATOMS: atom_id res chain seq x y z
N ARG A 1 9.50 -10.19 -14.83
CA ARG A 1 10.24 -8.95 -14.48
C ARG A 1 11.70 -9.16 -14.88
N MET A 2 12.33 -8.22 -15.58
CA MET A 2 13.79 -8.25 -15.79
C MET A 2 14.45 -7.82 -14.49
N ALA A 3 15.29 -8.68 -13.89
CA ALA A 3 15.98 -8.36 -12.65
C ALA A 3 16.94 -7.17 -12.89
N GLY A 4 16.83 -6.13 -12.06
CA GLY A 4 17.77 -4.98 -12.05
C GLY A 4 17.33 -3.71 -12.81
N SER A 5 16.12 -3.65 -13.39
CA SER A 5 15.62 -2.43 -14.04
C SER A 5 14.72 -1.59 -13.10
N ALA A 6 14.98 -0.29 -12.99
CA ALA A 6 14.15 0.65 -12.24
C ALA A 6 13.11 1.35 -13.15
N VAL A 7 11.91 1.60 -12.62
CA VAL A 7 10.83 2.34 -13.30
C VAL A 7 10.48 3.59 -12.51
N LEU A 8 10.49 4.75 -13.19
CA LEU A 8 10.01 6.01 -12.61
C LEU A 8 8.55 6.24 -12.99
N VAL A 9 7.67 6.33 -11.99
CA VAL A 9 6.27 6.73 -12.16
C VAL A 9 6.11 8.18 -11.69
N HIS A 10 5.74 9.09 -12.60
CA HIS A 10 5.54 10.50 -12.26
C HIS A 10 4.27 11.08 -12.88
N CYS A 11 3.79 12.18 -12.30
CA CYS A 11 2.80 13.05 -12.93
C CYS A 11 3.33 14.49 -12.88
N PHE A 12 2.46 15.51 -12.85
CA PHE A 12 2.91 16.90 -12.77
C PHE A 12 3.53 17.22 -11.40
N CYS A 13 2.76 17.08 -10.31
CA CYS A 13 3.24 17.37 -8.95
C CYS A 13 3.63 16.14 -8.13
N GLY A 14 3.41 14.92 -8.64
CA GLY A 14 3.65 13.69 -7.88
C GLY A 14 2.67 13.43 -6.72
N ILE A 15 1.54 14.16 -6.67
CA ILE A 15 0.60 14.15 -5.53
C ILE A 15 -0.55 13.14 -5.72
N SER A 16 -1.11 13.08 -6.94
CA SER A 16 -2.39 12.45 -7.20
C SER A 16 -2.27 11.28 -8.19
N ARG A 17 -2.28 11.53 -9.50
CA ARG A 17 -2.25 10.49 -10.56
C ARG A 17 -1.15 9.43 -10.39
N SER A 18 0.11 9.86 -10.24
CA SER A 18 1.22 8.91 -10.08
C SER A 18 1.15 8.18 -8.74
N ALA A 19 0.65 8.84 -7.69
CA ALA A 19 0.48 8.21 -6.39
C ALA A 19 -0.60 7.12 -6.44
N THR A 20 -1.73 7.37 -7.12
CA THR A 20 -2.79 6.39 -7.35
C THR A 20 -2.26 5.11 -7.99
N VAL A 21 -1.41 5.23 -9.02
CA VAL A 21 -0.79 4.06 -9.68
C VAL A 21 0.13 3.31 -8.72
N VAL A 22 0.94 4.01 -7.94
CA VAL A 22 1.83 3.38 -6.96
C VAL A 22 1.04 2.70 -5.84
N LEU A 23 -0.06 3.29 -5.36
CA LEU A 23 -0.94 2.69 -4.37
C LEU A 23 -1.58 1.41 -4.89
N ALA A 24 -2.15 1.44 -6.10
CA ALA A 24 -2.71 0.25 -6.75
C ALA A 24 -1.66 -0.86 -6.90
N TYR A 25 -0.43 -0.50 -7.28
CA TYR A 25 0.67 -1.45 -7.37
C TYR A 25 1.02 -2.07 -6.01
N LEU A 26 1.07 -1.27 -4.94
CA LEU A 26 1.37 -1.76 -3.59
C LEU A 26 0.30 -2.73 -3.09
N MET A 27 -0.97 -2.41 -3.34
CA MET A 27 -2.09 -3.29 -2.98
C MET A 27 -2.03 -4.61 -3.75
N TRP A 28 -1.69 -4.58 -5.05
CA TRP A 28 -1.61 -5.79 -5.87
C TRP A 28 -0.37 -6.66 -5.57
N GLU A 29 0.82 -6.07 -5.55
CA GLU A 29 2.06 -6.86 -5.45
C GLU A 29 2.29 -7.36 -4.02
N TYR A 30 1.94 -6.54 -3.02
CA TYR A 30 2.26 -6.80 -1.61
C TYR A 30 1.03 -7.06 -0.76
N GLN A 31 -0.16 -7.11 -1.38
CA GLN A 31 -1.42 -7.39 -0.69
C GLN A 31 -1.76 -6.37 0.41
N PHE A 32 -1.17 -5.17 0.36
CA PHE A 32 -1.49 -4.10 1.29
C PHE A 32 -2.95 -3.71 1.17
N THR A 33 -3.62 -3.37 2.27
CA THR A 33 -4.90 -2.63 2.21
C THR A 33 -4.66 -1.23 1.65
N LEU A 34 -5.73 -0.53 1.24
CA LEU A 34 -5.59 0.87 0.83
C LEU A 34 -4.98 1.73 1.93
N ASN A 35 -5.37 1.48 3.19
CA ASN A 35 -4.82 2.19 4.35
C ASN A 35 -3.31 1.95 4.49
N ASP A 36 -2.86 0.70 4.39
CA ASP A 36 -1.45 0.34 4.52
C ASP A 36 -0.61 0.90 3.37
N ALA A 37 -1.12 0.82 2.15
CA ALA A 37 -0.51 1.43 0.98
C ALA A 37 -0.37 2.95 1.14
N MET A 38 -1.41 3.62 1.66
CA MET A 38 -1.39 5.06 1.93
C MET A 38 -0.36 5.42 3.00
N MET A 39 -0.35 4.74 4.14
CA MET A 39 0.62 4.98 5.22
C MET A 39 2.05 4.77 4.73
N PHE A 40 2.30 3.66 4.04
CA PHE A 40 3.62 3.32 3.52
C PHE A 40 4.12 4.32 2.47
N LEU A 41 3.24 4.76 1.58
CA LEU A 41 3.61 5.72 0.53
C LEU A 41 3.80 7.11 1.11
N GLN A 42 2.95 7.56 2.04
CA GLN A 42 3.10 8.84 2.73
C GLN A 42 4.34 8.91 3.61
N PHE A 43 4.73 7.80 4.24
CA PHE A 43 5.99 7.71 4.98
C PHE A 43 7.21 8.04 4.08
N ARG A 44 7.22 7.59 2.82
CA ARG A 44 8.29 7.93 1.86
C ARG A 44 8.07 9.26 1.12
N ARG A 45 6.82 9.66 0.92
CA ARG A 45 6.41 10.86 0.19
C ARG A 45 5.24 11.55 0.90
N PRO A 46 5.50 12.41 1.90
CA PRO A 46 4.45 13.01 2.75
C PRO A 46 3.41 13.87 2.02
N ARG A 47 3.70 14.33 0.80
CA ARG A 47 2.79 15.17 0.00
C ARG A 47 1.79 14.38 -0.85
N VAL A 48 1.83 13.05 -0.79
CA VAL A 48 0.87 12.21 -1.53
C VAL A 48 -0.54 12.42 -0.99
N ASN A 49 -1.45 12.77 -1.91
CA ASN A 49 -2.85 12.99 -1.62
C ASN A 49 -3.66 12.79 -2.91
N PRO A 50 -4.05 11.55 -3.25
CA PRO A 50 -4.97 11.30 -4.35
C PRO A 50 -6.25 12.12 -4.18
N ASN A 51 -6.86 12.56 -5.28
CA ASN A 51 -8.13 13.27 -5.18
C ASN A 51 -9.24 12.28 -4.78
N HIS A 52 -10.40 12.81 -4.37
CA HIS A 52 -11.52 11.97 -3.92
C HIS A 52 -11.96 10.95 -4.96
N GLY A 53 -12.02 11.31 -6.24
CA GLY A 53 -12.38 10.37 -7.31
C GLY A 53 -11.41 9.19 -7.43
N PHE A 54 -10.11 9.45 -7.33
CA PHE A 54 -9.11 8.38 -7.28
C PHE A 54 -9.17 7.57 -6.00
N MET A 55 -9.45 8.19 -4.85
CA MET A 55 -9.65 7.44 -3.60
C MET A 55 -10.85 6.49 -3.70
N SER A 56 -11.95 6.90 -4.31
CA SER A 56 -13.11 6.01 -4.55
C SER A 56 -12.74 4.83 -5.45
N ILE A 57 -11.97 5.07 -6.52
CA ILE A 57 -11.50 4.00 -7.41
C ILE A 57 -10.54 3.06 -6.67
N LEU A 58 -9.64 3.60 -5.85
CA LEU A 58 -8.72 2.79 -5.04
C LEU A 58 -9.45 1.95 -4.00
N GLN A 59 -10.51 2.48 -3.37
CA GLN A 59 -11.32 1.70 -2.43
C GLN A 59 -12.05 0.56 -3.12
N ALA A 60 -12.68 0.83 -4.27
CA ALA A 60 -13.35 -0.23 -5.04
C ALA A 60 -12.37 -1.33 -5.47
N TYR A 61 -11.14 -0.95 -5.81
CA TYR A 61 -10.08 -1.91 -6.12
C TYR A 61 -9.61 -2.68 -4.88
N ASP A 62 -9.52 -2.02 -3.72
CA ASP A 62 -9.19 -2.68 -2.45
C ASP A 62 -10.22 -3.76 -2.08
N ASP A 63 -11.50 -3.46 -2.27
CA ASP A 63 -12.61 -4.39 -2.05
C ASP A 63 -12.56 -5.57 -3.04
N GLU A 64 -12.16 -5.34 -4.29
CA GLU A 64 -11.97 -6.38 -5.30
C GLU A 64 -10.83 -7.35 -4.94
N LEU A 65 -9.80 -6.86 -4.25
CA LEU A 65 -8.66 -7.66 -3.80
C LEU A 65 -8.91 -8.46 -2.51
N GLU A 66 -9.92 -8.10 -1.74
CA GLU A 66 -10.23 -8.72 -0.45
C GLU A 66 -10.40 -10.26 -0.50
N PRO A 67 -11.07 -10.87 -1.51
CA PRO A 67 -11.11 -12.32 -1.64
C PRO A 67 -9.72 -12.95 -1.83
N TYR A 68 -8.81 -12.28 -2.56
CA TYR A 68 -7.45 -12.77 -2.77
C TYR A 68 -6.64 -12.76 -1.48
N ARG A 69 -6.74 -11.68 -0.70
CA ARG A 69 -6.08 -11.56 0.61
C ARG A 69 -6.57 -12.62 1.60
N ARG A 70 -7.89 -12.83 1.64
CA ARG A 70 -8.52 -13.87 2.48
C ARG A 70 -8.02 -15.27 2.11
N ASN A 71 -7.92 -15.58 0.82
CA ASN A 71 -7.40 -16.87 0.36
C ASN A 71 -5.91 -17.08 0.69
N LEU A 72 -5.13 -16.00 0.81
CA LEU A 72 -3.73 -16.03 1.22
C LEU A 72 -3.55 -16.10 2.74
N GLY A 73 -4.63 -16.09 3.52
CA GLY A 73 -4.56 -16.02 4.99
C GLY A 73 -4.05 -14.67 5.53
N MET A 74 -3.94 -13.66 4.67
CA MET A 74 -3.55 -12.28 5.02
C MET A 74 -4.81 -11.43 5.24
N GLY A 75 -5.68 -11.88 6.15
CA GLY A 75 -6.83 -11.08 6.57
C GLY A 75 -6.37 -9.81 7.27
N THR A 76 -7.17 -8.75 7.16
CA THR A 76 -6.97 -7.45 7.83
C THR A 76 -6.82 -7.67 9.34
N GLY A 77 -5.60 -7.80 9.84
CA GLY A 77 -5.32 -7.85 11.27
C GLY A 77 -5.59 -6.48 11.87
N ASP A 78 -6.40 -6.44 12.93
CA ASP A 78 -6.66 -5.24 13.70
C ASP A 78 -5.34 -4.57 14.12
N TYR A 79 -5.01 -3.44 13.49
CA TYR A 79 -3.82 -2.67 13.81
C TYR A 79 -3.98 -1.99 15.16
N GLN A 80 -3.48 -2.62 16.23
CA GLN A 80 -3.25 -1.92 17.49
C GLN A 80 -2.03 -1.01 17.30
N LEU A 81 -2.27 0.29 17.10
CA LEU A 81 -1.23 1.32 17.08
C LEU A 81 -0.69 1.49 18.51
N ASP A 82 0.50 0.96 18.79
CA ASP A 82 1.19 1.29 20.04
C ASP A 82 1.78 2.71 19.94
N ALA A 83 1.47 3.53 20.93
CA ALA A 83 1.83 4.94 20.99
C ALA A 83 3.33 5.08 21.27
N GLY A 84 4.18 5.04 20.23
CA GLY A 84 5.58 5.42 20.43
C GLY A 84 6.59 5.07 19.35
N LEU A 85 6.28 4.23 18.36
CA LEU A 85 7.26 3.84 17.34
C LEU A 85 6.66 3.93 15.94
N GLN A 86 7.14 4.90 15.15
CA GLN A 86 6.71 5.15 13.78
C GLN A 86 7.34 4.11 12.81
N THR A 87 7.17 2.83 13.10
CA THR A 87 7.61 1.73 12.23
C THR A 87 6.49 0.69 12.13
N PRO A 88 6.23 0.15 10.93
CA PRO A 88 5.42 -1.06 10.81
C PRO A 88 6.05 -2.14 11.69
N ILE A 89 5.29 -2.69 12.64
CA ILE A 89 5.75 -3.73 13.54
C ILE A 89 6.16 -4.97 12.75
N THR A 90 7.47 -5.24 12.67
CA THR A 90 7.98 -6.58 12.33
C THR A 90 7.92 -7.41 13.60
N GLY A 91 6.83 -8.17 13.77
CA GLY A 91 6.57 -8.97 14.97
C GLY A 91 5.94 -10.32 14.65
N GLU A 92 6.44 -11.35 15.30
CA GLU A 92 6.28 -12.77 15.01
C GLU A 92 4.86 -13.31 15.31
N ALA A 93 3.90 -13.11 14.42
CA ALA A 93 2.73 -13.99 14.27
C ALA A 93 1.83 -13.53 13.11
N GLY A 94 1.73 -14.34 12.06
CA GLY A 94 0.50 -14.44 11.25
C GLY A 94 0.33 -13.56 10.01
N GLY A 95 1.22 -12.62 9.69
CA GLY A 95 1.12 -11.86 8.43
C GLY A 95 2.42 -11.14 8.09
N VAL A 96 3.25 -11.74 7.25
CA VAL A 96 4.55 -11.16 6.85
C VAL A 96 4.37 -10.34 5.58
N TYR A 97 4.57 -9.02 5.66
CA TYR A 97 4.80 -8.21 4.47
C TYR A 97 6.16 -8.60 3.85
N PRO A 98 6.23 -8.87 2.54
CA PRO A 98 7.50 -9.22 1.90
C PRO A 98 8.53 -8.13 2.14
N HIS A 99 9.78 -8.51 2.47
CA HIS A 99 10.90 -7.58 2.56
C HIS A 99 11.09 -6.89 1.20
N MET A 100 10.71 -5.63 1.11
CA MET A 100 10.97 -4.79 -0.07
C MET A 100 12.41 -4.29 -0.01
N HIS A 101 13.30 -4.93 -0.77
CA HIS A 101 14.68 -4.47 -1.03
C HIS A 101 14.72 -3.40 -2.13
#